data_AF-A0A950QI30-F1
#
_entry.id   AF-A0A950QI30-F1
#
_cell.length_a   1.000
_cell.length_b   1.000
_cell.length_c   1.000
_cell.angle_alpha   90.00
_cell.angle_beta   90.00
_cell.angle_gamma   90.00
#
_symmetry.space_group_name_H-M   'P 1'
#
loop_
_entity.id
_entity.type
_entity.pdbx_description
1 polymer ?
#
loop_
_entity_poly.entity_id
_entity_poly.type
_entity_poly.pdbx_seq_one_letter_code
_entity_poly.pdbx_strand_id
1 'polypeptide(L)' 'MTCGAMMTGGPLTAMEGETVGEAVRKLIEHRYINLPVVDGSGTFLGMFGIYDMFSLVVPKVALAGGLLPNLRFMGD' A
#
# COMPACT_ATOMS: atom_id res chain seq x y z
N MET A 1 23.67 -1.58 17.42
CA MET A 1 22.21 -1.47 17.24
C MET A 1 21.89 -1.93 15.83
N THR A 2 21.06 -2.96 15.66
CA THR A 2 20.71 -3.51 14.33
C THR A 2 19.31 -3.05 13.93
N CYS A 3 18.99 -3.02 12.64
CA CYS A 3 17.63 -2.71 12.18
C CYS A 3 16.60 -3.66 12.79
N GLY A 4 16.93 -4.96 12.90
CA GLY A 4 16.05 -5.96 13.51
C GLY A 4 15.75 -5.70 14.99
N ALA A 5 16.61 -4.99 15.72
CA ALA A 5 16.34 -4.59 17.10
C ALA A 5 15.40 -3.37 17.22
N MET A 6 15.11 -2.68 16.11
CA MET A 6 14.25 -1.48 16.05
C MET A 6 12.92 -1.72 15.34
N MET A 7 12.87 -2.65 14.39
CA MET A 7 11.67 -2.92 13.59
C MET A 7 10.60 -3.68 14.39
N THR A 8 9.34 -3.42 14.08
CA THR A 8 8.22 -4.27 14.52
C THR A 8 8.15 -5.52 13.65
N GLY A 9 8.18 -6.70 14.27
CA GLY A 9 8.07 -7.97 13.56
C GLY A 9 6.63 -8.30 13.13
N GLY A 10 6.48 -9.13 12.09
CA GLY A 10 5.18 -9.62 11.62
C GLY A 10 4.28 -8.53 11.06
N PRO A 11 4.69 -7.81 9.99
CA PRO A 11 3.83 -6.80 9.38
C PRO A 11 2.55 -7.43 8.83
N LEU A 12 1.46 -6.66 8.82
CA LEU A 12 0.24 -7.04 8.10
C LEU A 12 0.54 -7.06 6.59
N THR A 13 0.20 -8.15 5.90
CA THR A 13 0.47 -8.34 4.47
C THR A 13 -0.81 -8.51 3.66
N ALA A 14 -0.71 -8.17 2.37
CA ALA A 14 -1.67 -8.55 1.35
C ALA A 14 -1.17 -9.80 0.60
N MET A 15 -2.07 -10.69 0.21
CA MET A 15 -1.70 -11.86 -0.60
C MET A 15 -1.80 -11.52 -2.09
N GLU A 16 -0.96 -12.12 -2.94
CA GLU A 16 -0.94 -11.86 -4.39
C GLU A 16 -2.29 -12.07 -5.12
N GLY A 17 -3.16 -12.92 -4.56
CA GLY A 17 -4.50 -13.19 -5.09
C GLY A 17 -5.62 -12.35 -4.48
N GLU A 18 -5.32 -11.50 -3.50
CA GLU A 18 -6.34 -10.61 -2.89
C GLU A 18 -6.75 -9.51 -3.87
N THR A 19 -8.04 -9.22 -3.86
CA THR A 19 -8.59 -8.08 -4.58
C THR A 19 -8.13 -6.76 -3.95
N VAL A 20 -8.14 -5.70 -4.76
CA VAL A 20 -7.86 -4.34 -4.28
C VAL A 20 -8.78 -3.96 -3.11
N GLY A 21 -10.06 -4.35 -3.15
CA GLY A 21 -11.01 -4.06 -2.08
C GLY A 21 -10.66 -4.73 -0.75
N GLU A 22 -10.18 -5.97 -0.79
CA GLU A 22 -9.72 -6.70 0.41
C GLU A 22 -8.45 -6.06 0.99
N ALA A 23 -7.50 -5.68 0.14
CA ALA A 23 -6.29 -4.99 0.58
C ALA A 23 -6.60 -3.60 1.17
N VAL A 24 -7.52 -2.83 0.57
CA VAL A 24 -7.98 -1.54 1.09
C VAL A 24 -8.70 -1.70 2.43
N ARG A 25 -9.53 -2.74 2.56
CA ARG A 25 -10.20 -3.05 3.83
C ARG A 25 -9.18 -3.28 4.95
N LYS A 26 -8.12 -4.04 4.70
CA LYS A 26 -7.02 -4.25 5.67
C LYS A 26 -6.33 -2.94 6.06
N LEU A 27 -6.05 -2.06 5.09
CA LEU A 27 -5.47 -0.73 5.36
C LEU A 27 -6.35 0.07 6.33
N ILE A 28 -7.67 0.12 6.09
CA ILE A 28 -8.62 0.88 6.91
C ILE A 28 -8.78 0.27 8.30
N GLU A 29 -9.02 -1.04 8.39
CA GLU A 29 -9.26 -1.74 9.66
C GLU A 29 -8.07 -1.62 10.62
N HIS A 30 -6.85 -1.72 10.08
CA HIS A 30 -5.62 -1.68 10.86
C HIS A 30 -4.94 -0.30 10.90
N ARG A 31 -5.54 0.71 10.27
CA ARG A 31 -5.02 2.09 10.18
C ARG A 31 -3.60 2.15 9.60
N TYR A 32 -3.32 1.31 8.61
CA TYR A 32 -2.09 1.35 7.84
C TYR A 32 -2.30 2.10 6.52
N ILE A 33 -1.22 2.66 5.99
CA ILE A 33 -1.21 3.35 4.69
C ILE A 33 -0.55 2.52 3.59
N ASN A 34 0.21 1.48 3.95
CA ASN A 34 0.85 0.54 3.03
C ASN A 34 0.82 -0.89 3.59
N LEU A 35 0.78 -1.87 2.69
CA LEU A 35 0.88 -3.30 2.92
C LEU A 35 1.97 -3.90 2.01
N PRO A 36 2.89 -4.71 2.54
CA PRO A 36 3.69 -5.59 1.72
C PRO A 36 2.78 -6.65 1.08
N VAL A 37 2.95 -6.87 -0.22
CA VAL A 37 2.30 -7.93 -0.98
C VAL A 37 3.22 -9.15 -0.98
N VAL A 38 2.70 -10.32 -0.64
CA VAL A 38 3.44 -11.58 -0.57
C VAL A 38 2.75 -12.70 -1.34
N ASP A 39 3.52 -13.69 -1.79
CA ASP A 39 2.99 -14.92 -2.37
C ASP A 39 2.57 -15.95 -1.31
N GLY A 40 2.08 -17.12 -1.74
CA GLY A 40 1.70 -18.22 -0.85
C GLY A 40 2.84 -18.81 0.00
N SER A 41 4.11 -18.53 -0.34
CA SER A 41 5.29 -18.93 0.44
C SER A 41 5.75 -17.87 1.43
N GLY A 42 5.11 -16.69 1.42
CA GLY A 42 5.52 -15.53 2.22
C GLY A 42 6.65 -14.72 1.58
N THR A 43 6.97 -14.95 0.30
CA THR A 43 7.99 -14.18 -0.42
C THR A 43 7.44 -12.81 -0.78
N PHE A 44 8.22 -11.76 -0.50
CA PHE A 44 7.87 -10.38 -0.81
C PHE A 44 7.84 -10.14 -2.32
N LEU A 45 6.72 -9.63 -2.82
CA LEU A 45 6.51 -9.32 -4.24
C LEU A 45 6.47 -7.81 -4.52
N GLY A 46 6.03 -7.00 -3.55
CA GLY A 46 5.87 -5.56 -3.76
C GLY A 46 5.12 -4.86 -2.63
N MET A 47 4.70 -3.63 -2.88
CA MET A 47 3.97 -2.81 -1.91
C MET A 47 2.65 -2.35 -2.53
N PHE A 48 1.60 -2.34 -1.72
CA PHE A 48 0.30 -1.77 -2.06
C PHE A 48 -0.13 -0.80 -0.96
N GLY A 49 -0.49 0.43 -1.33
CA GLY A 49 -0.91 1.47 -0.41
C GLY A 49 -2.21 2.13 -0.82
N ILE A 50 -2.73 2.96 0.08
CA ILE A 50 -4.00 3.67 -0.15
C ILE A 50 -3.95 4.58 -1.39
N TYR A 51 -2.76 5.03 -1.78
CA TYR A 51 -2.54 5.86 -2.98
C TYR A 51 -2.58 5.08 -4.29
N ASP A 52 -2.31 3.78 -4.26
CA ASP A 52 -2.43 2.91 -5.44
C ASP A 52 -3.91 2.72 -5.81
N MET A 53 -4.81 2.69 -4.82
CA MET A 53 -6.25 2.69 -5.05
C MET A 53 -6.70 3.93 -5.84
N PHE A 54 -6.24 5.12 -5.46
CA PHE A 54 -6.60 6.35 -6.17
C PHE A 54 -6.13 6.33 -7.62
N SER A 55 -4.98 5.70 -7.89
CA SER A 55 -4.44 5.57 -9.25
C SER A 55 -5.31 4.72 -10.19
N LEU A 56 -6.25 3.93 -9.66
CA LEU A 56 -7.21 3.16 -10.46
C LEU A 56 -8.39 4.01 -10.95
N VAL A 57 -8.72 5.08 -10.24
CA VAL A 57 -9.85 5.97 -10.55
C VAL A 57 -9.36 7.23 -11.26
N VAL A 58 -8.18 7.70 -10.88
CA VAL A 58 -7.57 8.89 -11.45
C VAL A 58 -7.02 8.59 -12.85
N PRO A 59 -7.41 9.37 -13.88
CA PRO A 59 -6.85 9.22 -15.22
C PRO A 59 -5.32 9.36 -15.20
N LYS A 60 -4.59 8.46 -15.87
CA LYS A 60 -3.12 8.48 -15.92
C LYS A 60 -2.54 9.84 -16.37
N VAL A 61 -3.25 10.58 -17.22
CA VAL A 61 -2.85 11.93 -17.66
C VAL A 61 -2.83 12.95 -16.51
N ALA A 62 -3.72 12.80 -15.52
CA ALA A 62 -3.74 13.64 -14.32
C ALA A 62 -2.54 13.34 -13.40
N LEU A 63 -2.01 12.11 -13.44
CA LEU A 63 -0.81 11.71 -12.68
C LEU A 63 0.49 12.16 -13.36
N ALA A 64 0.53 12.17 -14.70
CA ALA A 64 1.74 12.50 -15.47
C ALA A 64 2.05 14.01 -15.56
N GLY A 65 1.06 14.88 -15.36
CA GLY A 65 1.18 16.32 -15.61
C GLY A 65 1.40 17.21 -14.39
N GLY A 66 1.56 16.66 -13.19
CA GLY A 66 1.56 17.47 -11.94
C GLY A 66 0.23 18.19 -11.70
N LEU A 67 -0.84 17.77 -12.38
CA LEU A 67 -2.18 18.36 -12.33
C LEU A 67 -2.89 18.07 -11.01
N LEU A 68 -2.45 17.04 -10.28
CA LEU A 68 -2.89 16.75 -8.92
C LEU A 68 -1.76 17.08 -7.94
N PRO A 69 -2.05 17.74 -6.80
CA PRO A 69 -1.10 17.76 -5.70
C PRO A 69 -0.77 16.30 -5.35
N ASN A 70 0.50 16.04 -4.98
CA ASN A 70 0.93 14.69 -4.60
C ASN A 70 -0.15 14.02 -3.74
N LEU A 71 -0.65 12.85 -4.14
CA LEU A 71 -1.72 12.17 -3.40
C LEU A 71 -1.37 11.95 -1.92
N ARG A 72 -0.06 11.95 -1.58
CA ARG A 72 0.47 12.01 -0.22
C ARG A 72 -0.10 13.13 0.67
N PHE A 73 -0.57 14.25 0.12
CA PHE A 73 -1.15 15.36 0.90
C PHE A 73 -2.58 15.11 1.38
N MET A 74 -3.27 14.08 0.90
CA MET A 74 -4.65 13.77 1.33
C MET A 74 -4.72 13.01 2.66
N GLY A 75 -3.56 12.69 3.26
CA GLY A 75 -3.45 11.97 4.53
C GLY A 75 -2.99 12.80 5.73
N ASP A 76 -2.80 14.12 5.57
CA ASP A 76 -2.50 15.08 6.64
C ASP A 76 -3.76 15.83 7.10
#